data_AF-H0JLC5-F1
#
_entry.id   AF-H0JLC5-F1
#
_cell.length_a   1.000
_cell.length_b   1.000
_cell.length_c   1.000
_cell.angle_alpha   90.00
_cell.angle_beta   90.00
_cell.angle_gamma   90.00
#
_symmetry.space_group_name_H-M   'P 1'
#
loop_
_entity.id
_entity.type
_entity.pdbx_description
1 polymer ?
#
loop_
_entity_poly.entity_id
_entity_poly.type
_entity_poly.pdbx_seq_one_letter_code
_entity_poly.pdbx_strand_id
1 'polypeptide(L)'
;MIRTFRVLALVSLAAVAAACSTDSDSADGNSAEDLTGRTFVSTSVSGTQIPGAGPMVVEFPEDGRISATAGCNRFVGGGDLSEGRVKAPDLASTMMACLPEREGADAWLTTLFDAEPRWSLDGNTFTLTGDDITVSLQDEKVVDPDLPITGTEWVVTSLRTADAVVRSVALENAAPTLTLSDDGTLTGNTGCNEFGGSAEVGDNVILFEPLTMTRAACADPELADIETHVLNVLAGETTYIVQGSSMTLTAANGTDGLEFTAR
;
A
#
# COMPACT_ATOMS: atom_id res chain seq x y z
N MET A 1 -13.76 -30.73 83.59
CA MET A 1 -12.93 -31.92 83.84
C MET A 1 -11.90 -32.02 82.75
N ILE A 2 -10.64 -31.98 83.17
CA ILE A 2 -9.42 -31.98 82.38
C ILE A 2 -9.18 -33.40 81.85
N ARG A 3 -8.82 -33.56 80.57
CA ARG A 3 -8.03 -34.71 80.11
C ARG A 3 -7.27 -34.38 78.82
N THR A 4 -6.04 -33.95 79.06
CA THR A 4 -4.91 -33.92 78.13
C THR A 4 -4.57 -35.33 77.65
N PHE A 5 -4.41 -35.51 76.35
CA PHE A 5 -3.64 -36.61 75.77
C PHE A 5 -2.67 -36.04 74.75
N ARG A 6 -1.37 -36.18 75.04
CA ARG A 6 -0.27 -35.90 74.12
C ARG A 6 -0.07 -37.15 73.26
N VAL A 7 -0.08 -36.99 71.94
CA VAL A 7 0.54 -37.94 71.01
C VAL A 7 1.41 -37.12 70.06
N LEU A 8 2.70 -37.40 70.09
CA LEU A 8 3.71 -36.88 69.20
C LEU A 8 3.81 -37.85 68.02
N ALA A 9 3.56 -37.40 66.79
CA ALA A 9 3.86 -38.15 65.58
C ALA A 9 4.42 -37.21 64.51
N LEU A 10 5.50 -37.70 63.89
CA LEU A 10 6.50 -37.05 63.05
C LEU A 10 6.16 -37.29 61.57
N VAL A 11 6.59 -36.37 60.68
CA VAL A 11 6.70 -36.51 59.20
C VAL A 11 5.33 -36.39 58.47
N SER A 12 5.12 -35.65 57.38
CA SER A 12 5.96 -35.18 56.27
C SER A 12 5.38 -33.90 55.67
N LEU A 13 6.27 -33.01 55.21
CA LEU A 13 5.97 -31.84 54.40
C LEU A 13 5.68 -32.29 52.96
N ALA A 14 4.44 -32.13 52.49
CA ALA A 14 4.08 -32.23 51.08
C ALA A 14 3.33 -30.94 50.71
N ALA A 15 4.08 -29.92 50.29
CA ALA A 15 3.54 -28.73 49.66
C ALA A 15 3.11 -29.10 48.25
N VAL A 16 1.82 -29.36 48.06
CA VAL A 16 1.21 -29.41 46.72
C VAL A 16 1.04 -27.95 46.29
N ALA A 17 2.07 -27.39 45.66
CA ALA A 17 1.89 -26.19 44.86
C ALA A 17 1.06 -26.59 43.64
N ALA A 18 -0.24 -26.38 43.71
CA ALA A 18 -1.08 -26.28 42.53
C ALA A 18 -0.66 -25.01 41.79
N ALA A 19 0.41 -25.12 41.01
CA ALA A 19 0.68 -24.19 39.94
C ALA A 19 -0.42 -24.42 38.89
N CYS A 20 -1.50 -23.66 38.99
CA CYS A 20 -2.25 -23.32 37.79
C CYS A 20 -1.29 -22.48 36.96
N SER A 21 -0.50 -23.12 36.08
CA SER A 21 -0.02 -22.45 34.88
C SER A 21 -1.28 -22.18 34.07
N THR A 22 -1.88 -21.03 34.33
CA THR A 22 -2.58 -20.33 33.27
C THR A 22 -1.49 -20.09 32.24
N ASP A 23 -1.41 -20.95 31.21
CA ASP A 23 -0.74 -20.62 29.96
C ASP A 23 -1.51 -19.45 29.37
N SER A 24 -1.26 -18.29 29.96
CA SER A 24 -1.45 -17.02 29.32
C SER A 24 -0.20 -16.84 28.48
N ASP A 25 -0.15 -17.55 27.35
CA ASP A 25 0.65 -17.17 26.20
C ASP A 25 0.22 -15.75 25.83
N SER A 26 0.86 -14.80 26.51
CA SER A 26 0.72 -13.39 26.25
C SER A 26 1.78 -13.04 25.24
N ALA A 27 1.32 -12.94 23.99
CA ALA A 27 1.70 -11.91 23.04
C ALA A 27 3.11 -11.98 22.44
N ASP A 28 3.20 -12.53 21.23
CA ASP A 28 3.60 -11.64 20.13
C ASP A 28 2.38 -10.73 19.90
N GLY A 29 2.46 -9.48 20.36
CA GLY A 29 1.32 -8.57 20.53
C GLY A 29 0.71 -7.99 19.26
N ASN A 30 0.60 -8.78 18.20
CA ASN A 30 0.06 -8.32 16.92
C ASN A 30 -1.26 -9.03 16.62
N SER A 31 -2.30 -8.24 16.41
CA SER A 31 -3.58 -8.72 15.91
C SER A 31 -3.53 -8.83 14.39
N ALA A 32 -4.26 -9.77 13.81
CA ALA A 32 -4.51 -9.78 12.36
C ALA A 32 -5.17 -8.46 11.89
N GLU A 33 -5.90 -7.78 12.80
CA GLU A 33 -6.47 -6.46 12.57
C GLU A 33 -5.39 -5.41 12.26
N ASP A 34 -4.18 -5.54 12.82
CA ASP A 34 -3.06 -4.60 12.60
C ASP A 34 -2.45 -4.70 11.19
N LEU A 35 -2.86 -5.71 10.41
CA LEU A 35 -2.47 -5.89 9.01
C LEU A 35 -3.50 -5.30 8.04
N THR A 36 -4.75 -5.13 8.47
CA THR A 36 -5.84 -4.70 7.58
C THR A 36 -5.59 -3.29 7.03
N GLY A 37 -5.77 -3.12 5.73
CA GLY A 37 -5.50 -1.89 4.99
C GLY A 37 -4.03 -1.66 4.63
N ARG A 38 -3.13 -2.62 4.91
CA ARG A 38 -1.69 -2.44 4.69
C ARG A 38 -1.17 -3.28 3.52
N THR A 39 -0.12 -2.73 2.91
CA THR A 39 0.68 -3.37 1.86
C THR A 39 2.10 -3.55 2.37
N PHE A 40 2.67 -4.73 2.15
CA PHE A 40 4.03 -5.07 2.53
C PHE A 40 4.83 -5.51 1.31
N VAL A 41 6.05 -4.99 1.18
CA VAL A 41 6.96 -5.23 0.07
C VAL A 41 8.20 -5.96 0.57
N SER A 42 8.59 -7.06 -0.07
CA SER A 42 9.74 -7.86 0.34
C SER A 42 11.03 -7.07 0.22
N THR A 43 11.80 -7.02 1.30
CA THR A 43 13.13 -6.40 1.34
C THR A 43 14.26 -7.43 1.36
N SER A 44 13.98 -8.66 1.81
CA SER A 44 14.92 -9.77 1.75
C SER A 44 14.25 -11.14 1.78
N VAL A 45 14.93 -12.13 1.22
CA VAL A 45 14.53 -13.54 1.25
C VAL A 45 15.74 -14.36 1.68
N SER A 46 15.59 -15.15 2.75
CA SER A 46 16.51 -16.20 3.14
C SER A 46 15.98 -17.55 2.64
N GLY A 47 16.83 -18.37 2.02
CA GLY A 47 16.43 -19.62 1.36
C GLY A 47 16.31 -19.47 -0.16
N THR A 48 15.38 -20.21 -0.76
CA THR A 48 15.12 -20.17 -2.21
C THR A 48 14.65 -18.78 -2.64
N GLN A 49 15.41 -18.14 -3.53
CA GLN A 49 15.14 -16.77 -3.96
C GLN A 49 13.92 -16.67 -4.89
N ILE A 50 13.26 -15.51 -4.87
CA ILE A 50 12.18 -15.18 -5.81
C ILE A 50 12.79 -15.07 -7.22
N PRO A 51 12.29 -15.82 -8.22
CA PRO A 51 12.67 -15.63 -9.62
C PRO A 51 12.51 -14.18 -10.06
N GLY A 52 13.55 -13.62 -10.70
CA GLY A 52 13.57 -12.22 -11.12
C GLY A 52 13.78 -11.21 -9.98
N ALA A 53 14.23 -11.69 -8.81
CA ALA A 53 14.53 -10.91 -7.61
C ALA A 53 13.32 -10.20 -6.95
N GLY A 54 12.10 -10.57 -7.33
CA GLY A 54 10.88 -9.98 -6.81
C GLY A 54 10.70 -8.50 -7.24
N PRO A 55 10.18 -7.62 -6.36
CA PRO A 55 9.77 -7.92 -5.00
C PRO A 55 8.51 -8.80 -4.95
N MET A 56 8.34 -9.53 -3.85
CA MET A 56 7.04 -10.03 -3.43
C MET A 56 6.27 -8.90 -2.75
N VAL A 57 5.00 -8.75 -3.10
CA VAL A 57 4.08 -7.79 -2.47
C VAL A 57 2.92 -8.58 -1.88
N VAL A 58 2.55 -8.28 -0.63
CA VAL A 58 1.39 -8.83 0.07
C VAL A 58 0.53 -7.69 0.56
N GLU A 59 -0.76 -7.78 0.33
CA GLU A 59 -1.75 -6.77 0.70
C GLU A 59 -2.89 -7.44 1.46
N PHE A 60 -3.38 -6.76 2.49
CA PHE A 60 -4.54 -7.15 3.27
C PHE A 60 -5.61 -6.06 3.12
N PRO A 61 -6.36 -6.05 2.00
CA PRO A 61 -7.20 -4.90 1.64
C PRO A 61 -8.36 -4.68 2.63
N GLU A 62 -8.90 -5.75 3.19
CA GLU A 62 -9.97 -5.77 4.17
C GLU A 62 -9.85 -7.04 5.03
N ASP A 63 -10.60 -7.11 6.12
CA ASP A 63 -10.57 -8.27 7.01
C ASP A 63 -10.90 -9.58 6.28
N GLY A 64 -10.13 -10.62 6.59
CA GLY A 64 -10.24 -11.94 5.96
C GLY A 64 -9.86 -12.01 4.49
N ARG A 65 -9.30 -10.94 3.90
CA ARG A 65 -8.87 -10.91 2.49
C ARG A 65 -7.37 -10.73 2.39
N ILE A 66 -6.79 -11.44 1.43
CA ILE A 66 -5.37 -11.36 1.11
C ILE A 66 -5.21 -11.26 -0.38
N SER A 67 -4.18 -10.54 -0.79
CA SER A 67 -3.73 -10.54 -2.15
C SER A 67 -2.21 -10.45 -2.22
N ALA A 68 -1.61 -11.16 -3.18
CA ALA A 68 -0.16 -11.28 -3.25
C ALA A 68 0.33 -11.38 -4.69
N THR A 69 1.59 -11.02 -4.91
CA THR A 69 2.31 -11.30 -6.15
C THR A 69 3.80 -11.47 -5.87
N ALA A 70 4.47 -12.32 -6.64
CA ALA A 70 5.93 -12.42 -6.68
C ALA A 70 6.52 -11.69 -7.90
N GLY A 71 5.72 -10.86 -8.58
CA GLY A 71 6.14 -10.04 -9.72
C GLY A 71 5.61 -10.48 -11.09
N CYS A 72 4.75 -11.49 -11.17
CA CYS A 72 4.12 -11.88 -12.45
C CYS A 72 2.60 -11.82 -12.38
N ASN A 73 1.94 -12.86 -11.88
CA ASN A 73 0.49 -12.85 -11.71
C ASN A 73 0.11 -12.30 -10.33
N ARG A 74 -1.08 -11.71 -10.25
CA ARG A 74 -1.68 -11.29 -8.99
C ARG A 74 -2.59 -12.41 -8.49
N PHE A 75 -2.40 -12.78 -7.23
CA PHE A 75 -3.19 -13.77 -6.51
C PHE A 75 -4.14 -13.04 -5.55
N VAL A 76 -5.39 -13.47 -5.48
CA VAL A 76 -6.43 -12.88 -4.64
C VAL A 76 -7.27 -13.99 -4.01
N GLY A 77 -7.68 -13.81 -2.76
CA GLY A 77 -8.58 -14.77 -2.11
C GLY A 77 -8.92 -14.39 -0.68
N GLY A 78 -9.44 -15.37 0.04
CA GLY A 78 -9.57 -15.30 1.49
C GLY A 78 -8.23 -15.58 2.17
N GLY A 79 -8.00 -14.96 3.32
CA GLY A 79 -6.85 -15.21 4.17
C GLY A 79 -7.29 -15.34 5.62
N ASP A 80 -6.96 -16.47 6.24
CA ASP A 80 -7.13 -16.70 7.68
C ASP A 80 -5.74 -16.62 8.33
N LEU A 81 -5.59 -15.65 9.24
CA LEU A 81 -4.34 -15.35 9.95
C LEU A 81 -4.31 -15.94 11.37
N SER A 82 -5.31 -16.77 11.73
CA SER A 82 -5.40 -17.41 13.04
C SER A 82 -4.21 -18.32 13.31
N GLU A 83 -3.93 -18.53 14.60
CA GLU A 83 -2.87 -19.44 15.07
C GLU A 83 -1.45 -19.03 14.60
N GLY A 84 -1.26 -17.76 14.23
CA GLY A 84 0.04 -17.23 13.79
C GLY A 84 0.50 -17.78 12.43
N ARG A 85 -0.44 -18.23 11.59
CA ARG A 85 -0.17 -18.78 10.25
C ARG A 85 -0.99 -18.08 9.19
N VAL A 86 -0.46 -18.01 7.97
CA VAL A 86 -1.22 -17.51 6.82
C VAL A 86 -1.85 -18.70 6.11
N LYS A 87 -3.14 -18.93 6.37
CA LYS A 87 -3.95 -19.92 5.67
C LYS A 87 -4.71 -19.21 4.56
N ALA A 88 -4.23 -19.36 3.32
CA ALA A 88 -4.84 -18.74 2.15
C ALA A 88 -5.24 -19.81 1.12
N PRO A 89 -6.26 -20.63 1.43
CA PRO A 89 -6.69 -21.67 0.50
C PRO A 89 -7.27 -21.05 -0.76
N ASP A 90 -7.08 -21.72 -1.89
CA ASP A 90 -7.75 -21.42 -3.16
C ASP A 90 -7.54 -19.99 -3.68
N LEU A 91 -6.31 -19.45 -3.56
CA LEU A 91 -5.96 -18.18 -4.19
C LEU A 91 -6.19 -18.24 -5.71
N ALA A 92 -7.08 -17.40 -6.22
CA ALA A 92 -7.29 -17.22 -7.64
C ALA A 92 -6.20 -16.31 -8.22
N SER A 93 -5.63 -16.66 -9.37
CA SER A 93 -4.61 -15.86 -10.04
C SER A 93 -5.08 -15.35 -11.40
N THR A 94 -4.47 -14.27 -11.85
CA THR A 94 -4.45 -13.94 -13.29
C THR A 94 -3.67 -15.00 -14.07
N MET A 95 -3.86 -15.05 -15.40
CA MET A 95 -3.16 -15.99 -16.30
C MET A 95 -2.32 -15.25 -17.34
N MET A 96 -1.56 -14.24 -16.89
CA MET A 96 -0.58 -13.54 -17.72
C MET A 96 0.67 -14.42 -17.88
N ALA A 97 1.29 -14.36 -19.06
CA ALA A 97 2.59 -15.01 -19.26
C ALA A 97 3.70 -14.19 -18.59
N CYS A 98 4.57 -14.86 -17.84
CA CYS A 98 5.70 -14.22 -17.19
C CYS A 98 6.84 -13.97 -18.19
N LEU A 99 7.62 -12.92 -17.95
CA LEU A 99 8.90 -12.74 -18.61
C LEU A 99 9.87 -13.86 -18.20
N PRO A 100 10.85 -14.24 -19.05
CA PRO A 100 11.75 -15.36 -18.79
C PRO A 100 12.47 -15.28 -17.43
N GLU A 101 12.88 -14.09 -17.00
CA GLU A 101 13.55 -13.88 -15.71
C GLU A 101 12.64 -14.12 -14.50
N ARG A 102 11.31 -14.02 -14.66
CA ARG A 102 10.29 -14.25 -13.64
C ARG A 102 9.56 -15.58 -13.81
N GLU A 103 10.04 -16.44 -14.71
CA GLU A 103 9.51 -17.78 -14.86
C GLU A 103 9.60 -18.54 -13.51
N GLY A 104 8.47 -19.12 -13.09
CA GLY A 104 8.38 -19.82 -11.80
C GLY A 104 8.13 -18.92 -10.58
N ALA A 105 8.04 -17.59 -10.73
CA ALA A 105 7.71 -16.69 -9.60
C ALA A 105 6.35 -17.02 -8.98
N ASP A 106 5.36 -17.31 -9.82
CA ASP A 106 4.03 -17.72 -9.36
C ASP A 106 4.06 -19.06 -8.62
N ALA A 107 4.79 -20.04 -9.14
CA ALA A 107 4.96 -21.34 -8.48
C ALA A 107 5.70 -21.22 -7.14
N TRP A 108 6.69 -20.33 -7.06
CA TRP A 108 7.39 -20.00 -5.82
C TRP A 108 6.41 -19.43 -4.78
N LEU A 109 5.52 -18.52 -5.19
CA LEU A 109 4.52 -17.90 -4.31
C LEU A 109 3.48 -18.91 -3.83
N THR A 110 2.95 -19.74 -4.73
CA THR A 110 2.01 -20.81 -4.39
C THR A 110 2.65 -21.80 -3.42
N THR A 111 3.89 -22.22 -3.65
CA THR A 111 4.61 -23.12 -2.73
C THR A 111 4.75 -22.52 -1.33
N LEU A 112 5.03 -21.21 -1.23
CA LEU A 112 5.11 -20.53 0.05
C LEU A 112 3.78 -20.55 0.80
N PHE A 113 2.66 -20.20 0.16
CA PHE A 113 1.35 -20.13 0.82
C PHE A 113 0.71 -21.51 1.05
N ASP A 114 0.94 -22.50 0.19
CA ASP A 114 0.50 -23.89 0.40
C ASP A 114 1.14 -24.52 1.64
N ALA A 115 2.31 -24.03 2.05
CA ALA A 115 3.00 -24.45 3.27
C ALA A 115 2.46 -23.77 4.55
N GLU A 116 1.46 -22.89 4.44
CA GLU A 116 0.86 -22.14 5.55
C GLU A 116 1.91 -21.48 6.46
N PRO A 117 2.68 -20.51 5.92
CA PRO A 117 3.85 -19.98 6.60
C PRO A 117 3.42 -19.30 7.90
N ARG A 118 4.27 -19.41 8.91
CA ARG A 118 4.08 -18.59 10.12
C ARG A 118 4.26 -17.13 9.75
N TRP A 119 3.51 -16.25 10.39
CA TRP A 119 3.69 -14.82 10.23
C TRP A 119 4.00 -14.14 11.56
N SER A 120 4.73 -13.04 11.48
CA SER A 120 4.89 -12.10 12.57
C SER A 120 4.90 -10.68 12.03
N LEU A 121 4.53 -9.73 12.89
CA LEU A 121 4.59 -8.31 12.60
C LEU A 121 5.45 -7.65 13.69
N ASP A 122 6.39 -6.81 13.33
CA ASP A 122 7.14 -5.99 14.29
C ASP A 122 7.11 -4.54 13.78
N GLY A 123 6.12 -3.79 14.27
CA GLY A 123 5.81 -2.44 13.77
C GLY A 123 5.47 -2.42 12.27
N ASN A 124 6.48 -2.11 11.46
CA ASN A 124 6.37 -2.03 10.00
C ASN A 124 7.02 -3.20 9.26
N THR A 125 7.61 -4.15 9.98
CA THR A 125 8.25 -5.33 9.38
C THR A 125 7.32 -6.53 9.50
N PHE A 126 6.84 -7.03 8.36
CA PHE A 126 6.03 -8.25 8.28
C PHE A 126 6.92 -9.41 7.82
N THR A 127 6.96 -10.48 8.59
CA THR A 127 7.83 -11.63 8.29
C THR A 127 6.98 -12.86 8.03
N LEU A 128 7.28 -13.56 6.93
CA LEU A 128 6.73 -14.88 6.63
C LEU A 128 7.83 -15.93 6.80
N THR A 129 7.57 -16.97 7.59
CA THR A 129 8.50 -18.06 7.87
C THR A 129 7.88 -19.40 7.49
N GLY A 130 8.38 -19.99 6.42
CA GLY A 130 8.14 -21.38 6.06
C GLY A 130 9.18 -22.32 6.67
N ASP A 131 9.27 -23.55 6.18
CA ASP A 131 10.19 -24.56 6.71
C ASP A 131 11.66 -24.23 6.41
N ASP A 132 11.97 -23.90 5.15
CA ASP A 132 13.33 -23.61 4.67
C ASP A 132 13.47 -22.18 4.10
N ILE A 133 12.46 -21.34 4.32
CA ILE A 133 12.38 -20.00 3.73
C ILE A 133 11.90 -18.97 4.74
N THR A 134 12.49 -17.79 4.69
CA THR A 134 12.01 -16.62 5.45
C THR A 134 12.00 -15.41 4.53
N VAL A 135 10.85 -14.76 4.44
CA VAL A 135 10.65 -13.53 3.66
C VAL A 135 10.44 -12.40 4.65
N SER A 136 11.34 -11.41 4.63
CA SER A 136 11.16 -10.17 5.37
C SER A 136 10.54 -9.15 4.43
N LEU A 137 9.39 -8.62 4.82
CA LEU A 137 8.69 -7.56 4.12
C LEU A 137 8.60 -6.32 5.00
N GLN A 138 8.54 -5.18 4.35
CA GLN A 138 8.41 -3.88 5.01
C GLN A 138 7.16 -3.19 4.48
N ASP A 139 6.44 -2.50 5.37
CA ASP A 139 5.30 -1.67 5.01
C ASP A 139 5.65 -0.75 3.84
N GLU A 140 4.80 -0.72 2.82
CA GLU A 140 4.98 0.09 1.62
C GLU A 140 5.26 1.55 1.99
N LYS A 141 4.57 2.08 3.01
CA LYS A 141 4.75 3.48 3.47
C LYS A 141 6.10 3.75 4.12
N VAL A 142 6.87 2.70 4.46
CA VAL A 142 8.26 2.83 4.93
C VAL A 142 9.25 2.63 3.79
N VAL A 143 8.94 1.76 2.83
CA VAL A 143 9.79 1.51 1.66
C VAL A 143 9.76 2.67 0.67
N ASP A 144 8.56 3.20 0.43
CA ASP A 144 8.27 4.31 -0.48
C ASP A 144 7.24 5.25 0.18
N PRO A 145 7.70 6.15 1.08
CA PRO A 145 6.79 7.05 1.79
C PRO A 145 6.13 8.05 0.84
N ASP A 146 4.85 8.33 1.07
CA ASP A 146 4.12 9.31 0.28
C ASP A 146 4.77 10.69 0.38
N LEU A 147 5.02 11.31 -0.77
CA LEU A 147 5.50 12.68 -0.81
C LEU A 147 4.41 13.66 -0.35
N PRO A 148 4.78 14.79 0.27
CA PRO A 148 3.79 15.81 0.60
C PRO A 148 3.15 16.36 -0.68
N ILE A 149 1.84 16.57 -0.63
CA ILE A 149 1.11 17.24 -1.72
C ILE A 149 1.59 18.68 -1.90
N THR A 150 1.89 19.36 -0.80
CA THR A 150 2.47 20.70 -0.81
C THR A 150 4.00 20.64 -0.92
N GLY A 151 4.59 21.65 -1.56
CA GLY A 151 6.05 21.75 -1.74
C GLY A 151 6.66 20.79 -2.76
N THR A 152 5.87 19.86 -3.32
CA THR A 152 6.26 18.95 -4.40
C THR A 152 5.83 19.52 -5.75
N GLU A 153 6.73 19.50 -6.75
CA GLU A 153 6.35 19.75 -8.14
C GLU A 153 5.85 18.45 -8.77
N TRP A 154 4.58 18.44 -9.18
CA TRP A 154 3.92 17.31 -9.80
C TRP A 154 3.85 17.51 -11.31
N VAL A 155 4.29 16.52 -12.08
CA VAL A 155 4.25 16.53 -13.55
C VAL A 155 3.19 15.56 -14.03
N VAL A 156 2.25 16.03 -14.85
CA VAL A 156 1.20 15.19 -15.45
C VAL A 156 1.84 14.20 -16.42
N THR A 157 1.58 12.91 -16.20
CA THR A 157 2.06 11.82 -17.06
C THR A 157 0.93 11.16 -17.84
N SER A 158 -0.33 11.30 -17.40
CA SER A 158 -1.48 10.74 -18.11
C SER A 158 -2.77 11.52 -17.82
N LEU A 159 -3.66 11.52 -18.80
CA LEU A 159 -5.01 12.07 -18.68
C LEU A 159 -5.99 10.90 -18.57
N ARG A 160 -6.87 10.91 -17.57
CA ARG A 160 -7.92 9.89 -17.41
C ARG A 160 -9.26 10.48 -17.82
N THR A 161 -10.05 9.68 -18.54
CA THR A 161 -11.46 9.91 -18.85
C THR A 161 -12.27 8.68 -18.46
N ALA A 162 -13.59 8.74 -18.64
CA ALA A 162 -14.47 7.58 -18.42
C ALA A 162 -14.08 6.34 -19.25
N ASP A 163 -13.52 6.55 -20.44
CA ASP A 163 -13.30 5.49 -21.43
C ASP A 163 -11.83 5.07 -21.54
N ALA A 164 -10.88 5.90 -21.09
CA ALA A 164 -9.47 5.67 -21.35
C ALA A 164 -8.51 6.38 -20.36
N VAL A 165 -7.31 5.82 -20.25
CA VAL A 165 -6.12 6.53 -19.75
C VAL A 165 -5.24 6.85 -20.97
N VAL A 166 -5.07 8.15 -21.24
CA VAL A 166 -4.42 8.69 -22.42
C VAL A 166 -2.98 9.12 -22.07
N ARG A 167 -2.04 8.63 -22.88
CA ARG A 167 -0.64 9.05 -22.93
C ARG A 167 -0.32 9.44 -24.37
N SER A 168 0.44 10.51 -24.56
CA SER A 168 0.86 10.95 -25.90
C SER A 168 2.21 11.63 -25.87
N VAL A 169 2.85 11.68 -27.04
CA VAL A 169 4.13 12.40 -27.22
C VAL A 169 3.95 13.90 -26.98
N ALA A 170 2.77 14.47 -27.32
CA ALA A 170 2.49 15.87 -27.03
C ALA A 170 2.45 16.12 -25.52
N LEU A 171 1.77 15.25 -24.75
CA LEU A 171 1.72 15.35 -23.29
C LEU A 171 3.11 15.21 -22.66
N GLU A 172 3.89 14.22 -23.09
CA GLU A 172 5.26 14.01 -22.59
C GLU A 172 6.18 15.21 -22.85
N ASN A 173 6.09 15.82 -24.04
CA ASN A 173 6.89 17.00 -24.39
C ASN A 173 6.41 18.27 -23.67
N ALA A 174 5.10 18.41 -23.51
CA ALA A 174 4.47 19.53 -22.83
C ALA A 174 4.76 19.52 -21.33
N ALA A 175 4.80 18.33 -20.72
CA ALA A 175 5.02 18.08 -19.31
C ALA A 175 4.28 19.08 -18.39
N PRO A 176 2.93 19.14 -18.44
CA PRO A 176 2.15 20.04 -17.58
C PRO A 176 2.53 19.85 -16.12
N THR A 177 2.64 20.95 -15.38
CA THR A 177 3.05 20.91 -13.97
C THR A 177 2.00 21.51 -13.04
N LEU A 178 2.02 21.06 -11.80
CA LEU A 178 1.25 21.58 -10.69
C LEU A 178 2.12 21.60 -9.44
N THR A 179 2.20 22.77 -8.80
CA THR A 179 2.89 22.96 -7.52
C THR A 179 1.99 23.73 -6.59
N LEU A 180 1.68 23.12 -5.44
CA LEU A 180 0.92 23.75 -4.37
C LEU A 180 1.86 24.08 -3.22
N SER A 181 1.88 25.34 -2.80
CA SER A 181 2.72 25.81 -1.69
C SER A 181 1.99 25.64 -0.35
N ASP A 182 2.75 25.61 0.75
CA ASP A 182 2.19 25.46 2.11
C ASP A 182 1.25 26.61 2.52
N ASP A 183 1.32 27.76 1.84
CA ASP A 183 0.44 28.91 2.04
C ASP A 183 -0.85 28.86 1.20
N GLY A 184 -1.08 27.76 0.48
CA GLY A 184 -2.23 27.57 -0.41
C GLY A 184 -2.04 28.16 -1.81
N THR A 185 -0.87 28.74 -2.12
CA THR A 185 -0.58 29.25 -3.47
C THR A 185 -0.41 28.11 -4.46
N LEU A 186 -1.21 28.13 -5.52
CA LEU A 186 -1.14 27.18 -6.62
C LEU A 186 -0.46 27.82 -7.83
N THR A 187 0.51 27.11 -8.40
CA THR A 187 1.19 27.49 -9.64
C THR A 187 1.34 26.28 -10.53
N GLY A 188 1.45 26.49 -11.84
CA GLY A 188 1.68 25.39 -12.77
C GLY A 188 1.57 25.83 -14.22
N ASN A 189 1.59 24.84 -15.10
CA ASN A 189 1.38 25.05 -16.52
C ASN A 189 0.60 23.89 -17.13
N THR A 190 -0.12 24.16 -18.20
CA THR A 190 -0.92 23.18 -18.96
C THR A 190 -0.13 22.57 -20.13
N GLY A 191 1.15 22.92 -20.29
CA GLY A 191 1.92 22.67 -21.50
C GLY A 191 1.81 23.77 -22.57
N CYS A 192 0.76 24.59 -22.49
CA CYS A 192 0.49 25.69 -23.42
C CYS A 192 0.50 27.04 -22.71
N ASN A 193 -0.18 27.15 -21.57
CA ASN A 193 -0.25 28.35 -20.76
C ASN A 193 0.22 28.08 -19.33
N GLU A 194 0.72 29.13 -18.70
CA GLU A 194 0.94 29.14 -17.26
C GLU A 194 -0.39 29.45 -16.55
N PHE A 195 -0.60 28.83 -15.40
CA PHE A 195 -1.72 29.13 -14.52
C PHE A 195 -1.26 29.42 -13.09
N GLY A 196 -2.06 30.19 -12.38
CA GLY A 196 -1.86 30.48 -10.97
C GLY A 196 -3.17 30.76 -10.25
N GLY A 197 -3.22 30.46 -8.97
CA GLY A 197 -4.40 30.64 -8.15
C GLY A 197 -4.13 30.22 -6.71
N SER A 198 -5.18 29.75 -6.04
CA SER A 198 -5.09 29.17 -4.70
C SER A 198 -5.85 27.85 -4.65
N ALA A 199 -5.47 27.00 -3.71
CA ALA A 199 -6.22 25.79 -3.40
C ALA A 199 -6.18 25.49 -1.90
N GLU A 200 -7.26 24.91 -1.38
CA GLU A 200 -7.34 24.42 -0.01
C GLU A 200 -7.20 22.89 0.00
N VAL A 201 -6.26 22.37 0.79
CA VAL A 201 -6.01 20.93 0.92
C VAL A 201 -6.70 20.41 2.17
N GLY A 202 -7.62 19.46 2.00
CA GLY A 202 -8.16 18.60 3.05
C GLY A 202 -7.51 17.21 3.03
N ASP A 203 -8.07 16.26 3.78
CA ASP A 203 -7.46 14.93 3.96
C ASP A 203 -7.32 14.13 2.64
N ASN A 204 -8.33 14.19 1.77
CA ASN A 204 -8.36 13.47 0.48
C ASN A 204 -9.01 14.29 -0.65
N VAL A 205 -9.20 15.58 -0.42
CA VAL A 205 -9.85 16.52 -1.32
C VAL A 205 -9.01 17.78 -1.40
N ILE A 206 -8.89 18.33 -2.61
CA ILE A 206 -8.36 19.65 -2.88
C ILE A 206 -9.50 20.50 -3.45
N LEU A 207 -9.74 21.66 -2.86
CA LEU A 207 -10.65 22.66 -3.42
C LEU A 207 -9.82 23.69 -4.19
N PHE A 208 -9.90 23.63 -5.51
CA PHE A 208 -9.28 24.59 -6.41
C PHE A 208 -10.15 25.84 -6.58
N GLU A 209 -9.59 27.00 -6.26
CA GLU A 209 -10.21 28.29 -6.53
C GLU A 209 -10.08 28.68 -8.01
N PRO A 210 -10.85 29.66 -8.51
CA PRO A 210 -10.75 30.12 -9.89
C PRO A 210 -9.31 30.47 -10.30
N LEU A 211 -8.81 29.79 -11.33
CA LEU A 211 -7.46 29.96 -11.84
C LEU A 211 -7.33 31.20 -12.72
N THR A 212 -6.20 31.87 -12.61
CA THR A 212 -5.73 32.87 -13.57
C THR A 212 -4.76 32.22 -14.54
N MET A 213 -4.77 32.66 -15.81
CA MET A 213 -3.96 32.05 -16.86
C MET A 213 -3.39 33.07 -17.82
N THR A 214 -2.25 32.72 -18.43
CA THR A 214 -1.83 33.36 -19.68
C THR A 214 -2.82 33.01 -20.81
N ARG A 215 -2.82 33.81 -21.87
CA ARG A 215 -3.72 33.61 -23.03
C ARG A 215 -2.93 33.50 -24.34
N ALA A 216 -1.94 32.62 -24.35
CA ALA A 216 -1.24 32.22 -25.56
C ALA A 216 -2.13 31.26 -26.37
N ALA A 217 -2.01 31.34 -27.70
CA ALA A 217 -2.58 30.31 -28.57
C ALA A 217 -1.63 29.11 -28.59
N CYS A 218 -2.17 27.90 -28.39
CA CYS A 218 -1.39 26.68 -28.42
C CYS A 218 -0.85 26.41 -29.83
N ALA A 219 0.34 25.80 -29.90
CA ALA A 219 1.03 25.55 -31.16
C ALA A 219 0.31 24.51 -32.05
N ASP A 220 -0.41 23.59 -31.42
CA ASP A 220 -1.21 22.57 -32.09
C ASP A 220 -2.51 22.26 -31.31
N PRO A 221 -3.50 21.63 -31.96
CA PRO A 221 -4.79 21.32 -31.34
C PRO A 221 -4.72 20.31 -30.18
N GLU A 222 -3.78 19.38 -30.20
CA GLU A 222 -3.66 18.35 -29.14
C GLU A 222 -3.24 19.00 -27.82
N LEU A 223 -2.32 19.98 -27.86
CA LEU A 223 -1.97 20.79 -26.69
C LEU A 223 -3.15 21.60 -26.14
N ALA A 224 -4.05 22.08 -27.02
CA ALA A 224 -5.25 22.78 -26.58
C ALA A 224 -6.26 21.84 -25.90
N ASP A 225 -6.37 20.60 -26.37
CA ASP A 225 -7.19 19.56 -25.75
C ASP A 225 -6.61 19.14 -24.39
N ILE A 226 -5.28 18.97 -24.29
CA ILE A 226 -4.56 18.70 -23.03
C ILE A 226 -4.83 19.83 -22.03
N GLU A 227 -4.66 21.09 -22.44
CA GLU A 227 -4.93 22.24 -21.58
C GLU A 227 -6.36 22.25 -21.06
N THR A 228 -7.33 22.03 -21.95
CA THR A 228 -8.74 21.99 -21.57
C THR A 228 -9.01 20.88 -20.55
N HIS A 229 -8.44 19.69 -20.75
CA HIS A 229 -8.61 18.57 -19.83
C HIS A 229 -8.00 18.87 -18.45
N VAL A 230 -6.76 19.39 -18.41
CA VAL A 230 -6.09 19.76 -17.16
C VAL A 230 -6.95 20.75 -16.37
N LEU A 231 -7.42 21.82 -17.02
CA LEU A 231 -8.23 22.84 -16.35
C LEU A 231 -9.57 22.31 -15.85
N ASN A 232 -10.21 21.40 -16.58
CA ASN A 232 -11.47 20.79 -16.15
C ASN A 232 -11.27 19.93 -14.89
N VAL A 233 -10.14 19.22 -14.77
CA VAL A 233 -9.84 18.43 -13.56
C VAL A 233 -9.51 19.32 -12.36
N LEU A 234 -8.92 20.50 -12.61
CA LEU A 234 -8.60 21.48 -11.57
C LEU A 234 -9.77 22.45 -11.29
N ALA A 235 -10.98 22.15 -11.74
CA ALA A 235 -12.14 23.03 -11.56
C ALA A 235 -12.94 22.65 -10.30
N GLY A 236 -12.62 23.31 -9.18
CA GLY A 236 -13.35 23.16 -7.92
C GLY A 236 -12.87 21.96 -7.10
N GLU A 237 -13.81 21.17 -6.59
CA GLU A 237 -13.51 20.06 -5.69
C GLU A 237 -12.98 18.83 -6.44
N THR A 238 -11.81 18.37 -6.05
CA THR A 238 -11.09 17.27 -6.69
C THR A 238 -10.53 16.34 -5.62
N THR A 239 -10.80 15.04 -5.74
CA THR A 239 -10.22 14.06 -4.83
C THR A 239 -8.79 13.73 -5.25
N TYR A 240 -7.93 13.45 -4.29
CA TYR A 240 -6.54 13.10 -4.56
C TYR A 240 -6.07 11.90 -3.75
N ILE A 241 -5.11 11.18 -4.32
CA ILE A 241 -4.38 10.09 -3.66
C ILE A 241 -2.91 10.26 -4.01
N VAL A 242 -2.05 10.25 -2.99
CA VAL A 242 -0.59 10.16 -3.16
C VAL A 242 -0.13 8.76 -2.77
N GLN A 243 0.74 8.18 -3.58
CA GLN A 243 1.39 6.89 -3.35
C GLN A 243 2.87 7.03 -3.74
N GLY A 244 3.74 7.15 -2.73
CA GLY A 244 5.17 7.40 -2.96
C GLY A 244 5.38 8.68 -3.77
N SER A 245 6.01 8.54 -4.94
CA SER A 245 6.24 9.63 -5.90
C SER A 245 5.14 9.81 -6.95
N SER A 246 4.01 9.11 -6.84
CA SER A 246 2.88 9.23 -7.77
C SER A 246 1.69 9.88 -7.10
N MET A 247 0.95 10.68 -7.86
CA MET A 247 -0.30 11.26 -7.41
C MET A 247 -1.37 11.06 -8.46
N THR A 248 -2.60 10.80 -8.01
CA THR A 248 -3.78 10.82 -8.86
C THR A 248 -4.73 11.90 -8.38
N LEU A 249 -5.26 12.69 -9.33
CA LEU A 249 -6.41 13.56 -9.11
C LEU A 249 -7.63 12.99 -9.83
N THR A 250 -8.80 13.06 -9.20
CA THR A 250 -10.10 12.71 -9.80
C THR A 250 -11.06 13.87 -9.61
N ALA A 251 -11.54 14.42 -10.72
CA ALA A 251 -12.50 15.51 -10.75
C ALA A 251 -13.83 15.10 -10.09
N ALA A 252 -14.66 16.09 -9.73
CA ALA A 252 -15.98 15.87 -9.12
C ALA A 252 -16.93 14.95 -9.91
N ASN A 253 -16.72 14.79 -11.23
CA ASN A 253 -17.52 13.87 -12.05
C ASN A 253 -17.16 12.38 -11.84
N GLY A 254 -16.07 12.09 -11.12
CA GLY A 254 -15.61 10.74 -10.79
C GLY A 254 -14.94 9.99 -11.94
N THR A 255 -14.90 10.55 -13.15
CA THR A 255 -14.36 9.88 -14.34
C THR A 255 -13.12 10.55 -14.89
N ASP A 256 -13.11 11.88 -14.91
CA ASP A 256 -11.97 12.62 -15.43
C ASP A 256 -10.91 12.77 -14.34
N GLY A 257 -9.65 12.70 -14.75
CA GLY A 257 -8.55 12.82 -13.83
C GLY A 257 -7.21 13.03 -14.49
N LEU A 258 -6.21 13.14 -13.63
CA LEU A 258 -4.82 13.33 -13.99
C LEU A 258 -3.97 12.36 -13.16
N GLU A 259 -2.99 11.73 -13.79
CA GLU A 259 -1.93 10.99 -13.11
C GLU A 259 -0.64 11.81 -13.19
N PHE A 260 0.08 11.84 -12.08
CA PHE A 260 1.29 12.63 -11.93
C PHE A 260 2.45 11.77 -11.42
N THR A 261 3.66 12.22 -11.74
CA THR A 261 4.87 11.85 -11.02
C THR A 261 5.48 13.09 -10.39
N ALA A 262 6.04 12.95 -9.20
CA ALA A 262 6.87 13.99 -8.60
C ALA A 262 8.16 14.16 -9.40
N ARG A 263 8.68 15.39 -9.43
CA ARG A 263 9.93 15.79 -10.10
C ARG A 263 11.02 16.16 -9.11
#